data_AF-A0A2V5N110-F1
#
_entry.id   AF-A0A2V5N110-F1
#
_cell.length_a   1.000
_cell.length_b   1.000
_cell.length_c   1.000
_cell.angle_alpha   90.00
_cell.angle_beta   90.00
_cell.angle_gamma   90.00
#
_symmetry.space_group_name_H-M   'P 1'
#
loop_
_entity.id
_entity.type
_entity.pdbx_description
1 polymer ?
#
loop_
_entity_poly.entity_id
_entity_poly.type
_entity_poly.pdbx_seq_one_letter_code
_entity_poly.pdbx_strand_id
1 'polypeptide(L)'
;MIIDCHNHIGVDLMFYLRGEFPYAQHLSAMILEGRALGVDRWIVFPMVSNLSLDFAAMRRGRIEFPGGPERVPYAFENRRMLQEIDELFPRLGKTTLPFVML
;
A
#
# COMPACT_ATOMS: atom_id res chain seq x y z
N MET A 1 23.55 -6.77 -5.88
CA MET A 1 22.16 -6.37 -6.09
C MET A 1 21.43 -6.49 -4.77
N ILE A 2 20.93 -5.38 -4.21
CA ILE A 2 20.17 -5.39 -2.93
C ILE A 2 18.68 -5.33 -3.24
N ILE A 3 17.88 -6.22 -2.65
CA ILE A 3 16.42 -6.18 -2.74
C ILE A 3 15.87 -5.87 -1.36
N ASP A 4 15.14 -4.76 -1.24
CA ASP A 4 14.33 -4.51 -0.06
C ASP A 4 13.05 -5.36 -0.15
N CYS A 5 12.88 -6.25 0.84
CA CYS A 5 11.88 -7.30 0.78
C CYS A 5 10.50 -6.93 1.34
N HIS A 6 10.31 -5.72 1.90
CA HIS A 6 9.06 -5.37 2.53
C HIS A 6 8.77 -3.86 2.57
N ASN A 7 7.93 -3.39 1.65
CA ASN A 7 7.52 -1.99 1.57
C ASN A 7 6.02 -1.90 1.32
N HIS A 8 5.34 -0.96 1.97
CA HIS A 8 3.95 -0.67 1.65
C HIS A 8 3.84 0.68 0.93
N ILE A 9 3.04 0.71 -0.13
CA ILE A 9 2.73 1.93 -0.88
C ILE A 9 1.22 2.18 -0.94
N GLY A 10 0.84 3.45 -0.95
CA GLY A 10 -0.56 3.89 -0.96
C GLY A 10 -1.04 4.40 0.40
N VAL A 11 -2.38 4.40 0.55
CA VAL A 11 -3.09 4.97 1.70
C VAL A 11 -3.70 3.87 2.55
N ASP A 12 -3.56 3.99 3.86
CA ASP A 12 -4.25 3.18 4.84
C ASP A 12 -5.37 4.00 5.49
N LEU A 13 -6.61 3.54 5.28
CA LEU A 13 -7.78 4.26 5.78
C LEU A 13 -7.90 4.15 7.30
N MET A 14 -7.39 3.08 7.91
CA MET A 14 -7.36 2.94 9.36
C MET A 14 -6.48 4.02 9.98
N PHE A 15 -5.31 4.29 9.40
CA PHE A 15 -4.42 5.35 9.86
C PHE A 15 -5.12 6.71 9.78
N TYR A 16 -5.77 7.01 8.64
CA TYR A 16 -6.55 8.24 8.49
C TYR A 16 -7.64 8.38 9.56
N LEU A 17 -8.43 7.32 9.79
CA LEU A 17 -9.54 7.31 10.74
C LEU A 17 -9.09 7.41 12.21
N ARG A 18 -7.82 7.11 12.50
CA ARG A 18 -7.21 7.21 13.83
C ARG A 18 -6.42 8.49 14.05
N GLY A 19 -6.33 9.37 13.04
CA GLY A 19 -5.54 10.60 13.11
C GLY A 19 -4.03 10.37 12.97
N GLU A 20 -3.63 9.23 12.41
CA GLU A 20 -2.25 8.89 12.08
C GLU A 20 -1.92 9.35 10.64
N PHE A 21 -0.64 9.30 10.25
CA PHE A 21 -0.25 9.63 8.87
C PHE A 21 -0.82 8.57 7.91
N PRO A 22 -1.72 8.96 6.99
CA PRO A 22 -2.52 7.99 6.24
C PRO A 22 -1.78 7.35 5.07
N TYR A 23 -0.78 8.07 4.54
CA TYR A 23 0.03 7.58 3.44
C TYR A 23 1.27 6.89 4.02
N ALA A 24 1.62 5.72 3.49
CA ALA A 24 2.88 5.07 3.83
C ALA A 24 4.07 5.80 3.19
N GLN A 25 5.10 5.08 2.73
CA GLN A 25 6.16 5.72 1.97
C GLN A 25 5.65 6.09 0.57
N HIS A 26 5.82 7.35 0.18
CA HIS A 26 5.62 7.78 -1.20
C HIS A 26 6.63 7.07 -2.11
N LEU A 27 6.13 6.42 -3.18
CA LEU A 27 6.94 5.57 -4.06
C LEU A 27 8.23 6.24 -4.52
N SER A 28 8.16 7.53 -4.89
CA SER A 28 9.35 8.27 -5.33
C SER A 28 10.38 8.52 -4.25
N ALA A 29 9.96 8.80 -3.01
CA ALA A 29 10.88 9.02 -1.90
C ALA A 29 11.59 7.70 -1.55
N MET A 30 10.83 6.62 -1.41
CA MET A 30 11.34 5.27 -1.15
C MET A 30 12.43 4.87 -2.15
N ILE A 31 12.16 5.06 -3.46
CA ILE A 31 13.11 4.69 -4.50
C ILE A 31 14.31 5.64 -4.53
N LEU A 32 14.12 6.96 -4.48
CA LEU A 32 15.24 7.91 -4.56
C LEU A 32 16.21 7.75 -3.38
N GLU A 33 15.68 7.64 -2.17
CA GLU A 33 16.47 7.51 -0.94
C GLU A 33 17.11 6.11 -0.86
N GLY A 34 16.35 5.05 -1.12
CA GLY A 34 16.89 3.69 -1.12
C GLY A 34 17.95 3.48 -2.19
N ARG A 35 17.81 4.10 -3.37
CA ARG A 35 18.84 4.07 -4.43
C ARG A 35 20.15 4.69 -3.98
N ALA A 36 20.10 5.81 -3.26
CA ALA A 36 21.30 6.46 -2.73
C ALA A 36 22.07 5.56 -1.74
N LEU A 37 21.38 4.58 -1.15
CA LEU A 37 21.94 3.58 -0.23
C LEU A 37 22.27 2.23 -0.91
N GLY A 38 22.11 2.12 -2.23
CA GLY A 38 22.45 0.93 -3.00
C GLY A 38 21.35 -0.13 -3.12
N VAL A 39 20.11 0.17 -2.73
CA VAL A 39 18.96 -0.71 -2.98
C VAL A 39 18.63 -0.73 -4.48
N ASP A 40 18.44 -1.92 -5.03
CA ASP A 40 18.19 -2.14 -6.44
C ASP A 40 16.75 -2.44 -6.81
N ARG A 41 16.01 -3.12 -5.96
CA ARG A 41 14.60 -3.46 -6.18
C ARG A 41 13.84 -3.45 -4.86
N TRP A 42 12.53 -3.27 -4.93
CA TRP A 42 11.63 -3.23 -3.78
C TRP A 42 10.47 -4.18 -3.99
N ILE A 43 10.23 -5.07 -3.04
CA ILE A 43 8.95 -5.77 -2.97
C ILE A 43 7.95 -4.79 -2.35
N VAL A 44 6.84 -4.56 -3.04
CA VAL A 44 5.80 -3.61 -2.61
C VAL A 44 4.46 -4.32 -2.40
N PHE A 45 3.78 -3.94 -1.32
CA PHE A 45 2.48 -4.46 -0.91
C PHE A 45 1.46 -3.31 -0.86
N PRO A 46 0.16 -3.58 -1.08
CA PRO A 46 -0.88 -2.64 -0.71
C PRO A 46 -0.90 -2.42 0.81
N MET A 47 -1.58 -1.37 1.29
CA MET A 47 -1.76 -1.16 2.73
C MET A 47 -2.59 -2.27 3.39
N VAL A 48 -2.41 -2.44 4.71
CA VAL A 48 -2.93 -3.58 5.47
C VAL A 48 -4.45 -3.48 5.66
N SER A 49 -4.98 -2.30 5.98
CA SER A 49 -6.43 -2.13 5.96
C SER A 49 -6.95 -2.16 4.53
N ASN A 50 -8.04 -2.89 4.32
CA ASN A 50 -8.66 -3.04 3.01
C ASN A 50 -10.13 -2.64 3.05
N LEU A 51 -10.66 -2.28 1.90
CA LEU A 51 -11.99 -1.70 1.77
C LEU A 51 -13.14 -2.70 1.99
N SER A 52 -12.88 -3.95 2.38
CA SER A 52 -13.92 -4.88 2.79
C SER A 52 -14.25 -4.80 4.30
N LEU A 53 -13.41 -4.11 5.08
CA LEU A 53 -13.56 -3.90 6.51
C LEU A 53 -14.64 -2.85 6.86
N ASP A 54 -15.30 -3.01 8.01
CA ASP A 54 -16.27 -2.02 8.51
C ASP A 54 -15.55 -0.77 9.05
N PHE A 55 -15.68 0.35 8.35
CA PHE A 55 -15.07 1.62 8.74
C PHE A 55 -15.75 2.30 9.93
N ALA A 56 -17.05 2.07 10.14
CA ALA A 56 -17.75 2.59 11.31
C ALA A 56 -17.24 1.89 12.58
N ALA A 57 -16.99 0.58 12.51
CA ALA A 57 -16.30 -0.17 13.56
C ALA A 57 -14.85 0.29 13.73
N MET A 58 -14.13 0.50 12.63
CA MET A 58 -12.74 0.96 12.62
C MET A 58 -12.54 2.30 13.32
N ARG A 59 -13.45 3.26 13.08
CA ARG A 59 -13.46 4.56 13.77
C ARG A 59 -13.66 4.44 15.29
N ARG A 60 -14.25 3.34 15.75
CA ARG A 60 -14.42 3.01 17.18
C ARG A 60 -13.30 2.09 17.70
N GLY A 61 -12.21 1.93 16.95
CA GLY A 61 -11.06 1.12 17.34
C GLY A 61 -11.24 -0.40 17.16
N ARG A 62 -12.26 -0.85 16.41
CA ARG A 62 -12.53 -2.28 16.17
C ARG A 62 -12.28 -2.66 14.72
N ILE A 63 -11.77 -3.87 14.48
CA ILE A 63 -11.60 -4.42 13.13
C ILE A 63 -12.68 -5.48 12.93
N GLU A 64 -13.60 -5.22 12.01
CA GLU A 64 -14.74 -6.09 11.74
C GLU A 64 -14.85 -6.32 10.22
N PHE A 65 -15.32 -7.52 9.83
CA PHE A 65 -15.55 -7.94 8.46
C PHE A 65 -16.74 -8.91 8.42
N PRO A 66 -17.60 -8.87 7.38
CA PRO A 66 -17.63 -7.86 6.31
C PRO A 66 -18.37 -6.59 6.77
N GLY A 67 -18.09 -5.46 6.12
CA GLY A 67 -18.86 -4.22 6.35
C GLY A 67 -18.42 -3.01 5.53
N GLY A 68 -17.33 -3.14 4.77
CA GLY A 68 -16.85 -2.10 3.86
C GLY A 68 -17.51 -2.14 2.47
N PRO A 69 -17.21 -1.16 1.61
CA PRO A 69 -17.76 -1.07 0.25
C PRO A 69 -17.31 -2.19 -0.70
N GLU A 70 -16.18 -2.86 -0.42
CA GLU A 70 -15.69 -3.97 -1.24
C GLU A 70 -16.11 -5.34 -0.69
N ARG A 71 -16.43 -6.27 -1.60
CA ARG A 71 -16.81 -7.65 -1.21
C ARG A 71 -15.62 -8.61 -1.11
N VAL A 72 -14.56 -8.33 -1.85
CA VAL A 72 -13.37 -9.18 -1.92
C VAL A 72 -12.23 -8.42 -1.23
N PRO A 73 -11.64 -8.97 -0.16
CA PRO A 73 -10.47 -8.37 0.48
C PRO A 73 -9.37 -8.04 -0.54
N TYR A 74 -8.73 -6.89 -0.36
CA TYR A 74 -7.59 -6.42 -1.18
C TYR A 74 -7.84 -6.20 -2.67
N ALA A 75 -9.05 -6.46 -3.21
CA ALA A 75 -9.31 -6.31 -4.64
C ALA A 75 -9.10 -4.87 -5.12
N PHE A 76 -9.57 -3.90 -4.34
CA PHE A 76 -9.37 -2.49 -4.64
C PHE A 76 -7.93 -2.06 -4.38
N GLU A 77 -7.33 -2.47 -3.26
CA GLU A 77 -6.01 -2.03 -2.84
C GLU A 77 -4.92 -2.55 -3.78
N ASN A 78 -5.02 -3.82 -4.19
CA ASN A 78 -4.14 -4.39 -5.22
C ASN A 78 -4.23 -3.59 -6.52
N ARG A 79 -5.46 -3.31 -6.99
CA ARG A 79 -5.66 -2.53 -8.22
C ARG A 79 -5.07 -1.13 -8.08
N ARG A 80 -5.25 -0.48 -6.93
CA ARG A 80 -4.76 0.88 -6.70
C ARG A 80 -3.24 0.94 -6.62
N MET A 81 -2.60 -0.08 -6.01
CA MET A 81 -1.16 -0.25 -5.98
C MET A 81 -0.61 -0.44 -7.40
N LEU A 82 -1.18 -1.35 -8.18
CA LEU A 82 -0.78 -1.59 -9.57
C LEU A 82 -0.93 -0.33 -10.42
N GLN A 83 -2.03 0.40 -10.28
CA GLN A 83 -2.22 1.69 -10.95
C GLN A 83 -1.11 2.69 -10.60
N GLU A 84 -0.68 2.74 -9.33
CA GLU A 84 0.38 3.65 -8.92
C GLU A 84 1.72 3.34 -9.57
N ILE A 85 2.12 2.07 -9.60
CA ILE A 85 3.43 1.66 -10.13
C ILE A 85 3.44 1.59 -11.66
N ASP A 86 2.32 1.22 -12.30
CA ASP A 86 2.25 0.99 -13.74
C ASP A 86 1.79 2.23 -14.52
N GLU A 87 0.89 3.05 -13.97
CA GLU A 87 0.29 4.18 -14.69
C GLU A 87 0.81 5.53 -14.18
N LEU A 88 0.83 5.75 -12.86
CA LEU A 88 1.21 7.05 -12.29
C LEU A 88 2.73 7.26 -12.29
N PHE A 89 3.50 6.22 -11.97
CA PHE A 89 4.96 6.28 -11.91
C PHE A 89 5.66 5.18 -12.74
N PRO A 90 5.37 5.07 -14.05
CA PRO A 90 5.79 3.93 -14.89
C PRO A 90 7.32 3.75 -14.99
N ARG A 91 8.10 4.80 -14.71
CA ARG A 91 9.58 4.69 -14.69
C ARG A 91 10.09 4.14 -13.37
N LEU A 92 9.53 4.61 -12.26
CA LEU A 92 9.94 4.20 -10.91
C LEU A 92 9.39 2.80 -10.60
N GLY A 93 8.14 2.52 -10.97
CA GLY A 93 7.48 1.24 -10.78
C GLY A 93 8.23 0.05 -11.40
N LYS A 94 8.99 0.25 -12.48
CA LYS A 94 9.86 -0.80 -13.08
C LYS A 94 10.93 -1.35 -12.14
N THR A 95 11.22 -0.64 -11.05
CA THR A 95 12.15 -1.09 -10.02
C THR A 95 11.47 -1.79 -8.85
N THR A 96 10.14 -1.90 -8.89
CA THR A 96 9.34 -2.59 -7.87
C THR A 96 8.92 -3.99 -8.34
N LEU A 97 8.62 -4.85 -7.37
CA LEU A 97 8.08 -6.19 -7.53
C LEU A 97 6.77 -6.23 -6.72
N PRO A 98 5.60 -6.05 -7.36
CA PRO A 98 4.33 -6.02 -6.64
C PRO A 98 4.00 -7.40 -6.07
N PHE A 99 3.63 -7.43 -4.78
CA PHE A 99 3.09 -8.60 -4.11
C PHE A 99 1.62 -8.36 -3.81
N VAL A 100 0.75 -8.98 -4.60
CA VAL A 100 -0.70 -8.86 -4.44
C VAL A 100 -1.19 -9.67 -3.23
N MET A 101 -2.12 -9.11 -2.48
CA MET A 101 -2.73 -9.74 -1.31
C MET A 101 -4.04 -10.46 -1.66
N LEU A 102 -4.39 -11.50 -0.91
CA LEU A 102 -5.61 -12.30 -1.07
C LEU A 102 -6.51 -12.16 0.16
#